data_AF-A0A971CYR7-F1
#
_entry.id   AF-A0A971CYR7-F1
#
_cell.length_a   1.000
_cell.length_b   1.000
_cell.length_c   1.000
_cell.angle_alpha   90.00
_cell.angle_beta   90.00
_cell.angle_gamma   90.00
#
_symmetry.space_group_name_H-M   'P 1'
#
loop_
_entity.id
_entity.type
_entity.pdbx_description
1 polymer ?
#
loop_
_entity_poly.entity_id
_entity_poly.type
_entity_poly.pdbx_seq_one_letter_code
_entity_poly.pdbx_strand_id
1 'polypeptide(L)'
;MALKTKPTILEAVSAWGDPFDQAQALQYFANKIDEQASKFGSTELEAFQVLKTLRLNNAMELGALKEKGLRLYKRGNGWTLDSRDFRRWASEMITRLSHKPRPASSTPPPQSNALF
;
A
#
# COMPACT_ATOMS: atom_id res chain seq x y z
N MET A 1 3.53 -5.85 24.08
CA MET A 1 4.47 -4.83 23.58
C MET A 1 4.32 -4.74 22.07
N ALA A 2 3.41 -3.92 21.55
CA ALA A 2 3.25 -3.75 20.11
C ALA A 2 4.29 -2.73 19.64
N LEU A 3 5.38 -3.22 19.03
CA LEU A 3 6.32 -2.38 18.30
C LEU A 3 5.50 -1.55 17.31
N LYS A 4 5.38 -0.23 17.55
CA LYS A 4 4.82 0.74 16.61
C LYS A 4 5.78 0.88 15.43
N THR A 5 6.01 -0.20 14.71
CA THR A 5 6.83 -0.22 13.51
C THR A 5 5.97 0.38 12.43
N LYS A 6 6.33 1.60 12.00
CA LYS A 6 5.58 2.31 10.98
C LYS A 6 5.49 1.40 9.73
N PRO A 7 4.29 1.08 9.21
CA PRO A 7 4.12 0.02 8.20
C PRO A 7 4.93 0.32 6.93
N THR A 8 5.35 -0.72 6.23
CA THR A 8 5.97 -0.62 4.90
C THR A 8 4.89 -0.69 3.82
N ILE A 9 5.22 -0.32 2.58
CA ILE A 9 4.27 -0.45 1.46
C ILE A 9 3.83 -1.91 1.24
N LEU A 10 4.71 -2.89 1.51
CA LEU A 10 4.39 -4.32 1.39
C LEU A 10 3.33 -4.75 2.40
N GLU A 11 3.40 -4.23 3.62
CA GLU A 11 2.37 -4.47 4.64
C GLU A 11 1.04 -3.82 4.25
N ALA A 12 1.09 -2.62 3.66
CA ALA A 12 -0.10 -1.91 3.18
C ALA A 12 -0.84 -2.65 2.06
N VAL A 13 -0.13 -3.45 1.25
CA VAL A 13 -0.71 -4.32 0.21
C VAL A 13 -0.83 -5.79 0.62
N SER A 14 -0.58 -6.11 1.89
CA SER A 14 -0.69 -7.47 2.41
C SER A 14 -2.15 -7.93 2.44
N ALA A 15 -2.41 -9.23 2.45
CA ALA A 15 -3.78 -9.76 2.48
C ALA A 15 -4.41 -9.75 3.89
N TRP A 16 -3.60 -9.53 4.92
CA TRP A 16 -3.91 -9.85 6.32
C TRP A 16 -4.23 -8.64 7.23
N GLY A 17 -4.17 -7.41 6.70
CA GLY A 17 -4.47 -6.20 7.46
C GLY A 17 -5.95 -5.80 7.40
N ASP A 18 -6.33 -4.85 8.25
CA ASP A 18 -7.63 -4.19 8.16
C ASP A 18 -7.69 -3.35 6.87
N PRO A 19 -8.74 -3.50 6.04
CA PRO A 19 -8.80 -2.83 4.73
C PRO A 19 -8.82 -1.30 4.83
N PHE A 20 -9.30 -0.73 5.94
CA PHE A 20 -9.30 0.72 6.13
C PHE A 20 -7.90 1.23 6.48
N ASP A 21 -7.20 0.55 7.40
CA ASP A 21 -5.81 0.90 7.75
C ASP A 21 -4.86 0.76 6.54
N GLN A 22 -5.06 -0.30 5.75
CA GLN A 22 -4.34 -0.53 4.48
C GLN A 22 -4.60 0.57 3.45
N ALA A 23 -5.85 0.99 3.29
CA ALA A 23 -6.21 2.07 2.39
C ALA A 23 -5.58 3.41 2.83
N GLN A 24 -5.59 3.71 4.13
CA GLN A 24 -4.93 4.91 4.66
C GLN A 24 -3.41 4.87 4.46
N ALA A 25 -2.78 3.71 4.69
CA ALA A 25 -1.35 3.53 4.46
C ALA A 25 -1.00 3.71 2.98
N LEU A 26 -1.77 3.12 2.06
CA LEU A 26 -1.58 3.30 0.61
C LEU A 26 -1.73 4.76 0.18
N GLN A 27 -2.75 5.46 0.70
CA GLN A 27 -2.96 6.88 0.42
C GLN A 27 -1.79 7.73 0.92
N TYR A 28 -1.24 7.42 2.10
CA TYR A 28 -0.05 8.08 2.65
C TYR A 28 1.16 7.90 1.74
N PHE A 29 1.43 6.67 1.29
CA PHE A 29 2.56 6.40 0.40
C PHE A 29 2.41 7.08 -0.97
N ALA A 30 1.20 7.10 -1.54
CA ALA A 30 0.92 7.80 -2.80
C ALA A 30 1.25 9.28 -2.69
N ASN A 31 0.80 9.94 -1.61
CA ASN A 31 1.09 11.34 -1.36
C ASN A 31 2.60 11.59 -1.20
N LYS A 32 3.30 10.69 -0.49
CA LYS A 32 4.75 10.80 -0.28
C LYS A 32 5.56 10.64 -1.56
N ILE A 33 5.11 9.79 -2.49
CA ILE A 33 5.72 9.63 -3.80
C ILE A 33 5.48 10.87 -4.66
N ASP A 34 4.28 11.46 -4.63
CA ASP A 34 4.01 12.75 -5.31
C ASP A 34 4.85 13.90 -4.74
N GLU A 35 5.00 13.98 -3.42
CA GLU A 35 5.90 14.94 -2.77
C GLU A 35 7.36 14.75 -3.24
N GLN A 36 7.80 13.49 -3.36
CA GLN A 36 9.14 13.17 -3.84
C GLN A 36 9.32 13.54 -5.32
N ALA A 37 8.35 13.21 -6.17
CA ALA A 37 8.34 13.60 -7.57
C ALA A 37 8.40 15.13 -7.74
N SER A 38 7.61 15.85 -6.94
CA SER A 38 7.61 17.32 -6.91
C SER A 38 8.96 17.87 -6.46
N LYS A 39 9.60 17.25 -5.46
CA LYS A 39 10.93 17.65 -4.96
C LYS A 39 12.03 17.48 -6.00
N PHE A 40 11.98 16.44 -6.81
CA PHE A 40 12.95 16.19 -7.88
C PHE A 40 12.58 16.86 -9.21
N GLY A 41 11.39 17.45 -9.33
CA GLY A 41 10.90 18.02 -10.58
C GLY A 41 10.67 16.99 -11.69
N SER A 42 10.52 15.71 -11.34
CA SER A 42 10.37 14.59 -12.27
C SER A 42 9.31 13.62 -11.77
N THR A 43 8.42 13.16 -12.65
CA THR A 43 7.46 12.11 -12.29
C THR A 43 8.07 10.72 -12.32
N GLU A 44 9.19 10.57 -13.04
CA GLU A 44 9.96 9.33 -13.07
C GLU A 44 10.98 9.34 -11.92
N LEU A 45 10.85 8.37 -11.01
CA LEU A 45 11.69 8.22 -9.83
C LEU A 45 12.43 6.89 -9.87
N GLU A 46 13.73 6.92 -9.66
CA GLU A 46 14.56 5.72 -9.57
C GLU A 46 14.38 5.01 -8.23
N ALA A 47 14.68 3.70 -8.19
CA ALA A 47 14.54 2.86 -7.01
C ALA A 47 15.14 3.51 -5.76
N PHE A 48 16.38 3.98 -5.81
CA PHE A 48 17.05 4.59 -4.66
C PHE A 48 16.33 5.86 -4.13
N GLN A 49 15.59 6.57 -4.98
CA GLN A 49 14.81 7.75 -4.60
C GLN A 49 13.51 7.38 -3.88
N VAL A 50 12.95 6.20 -4.15
CA VAL A 50 11.66 5.76 -3.60
C VAL A 50 11.78 4.73 -2.47
N LEU A 51 12.89 3.97 -2.38
CA LEU A 51 13.07 2.93 -1.36
C LEU A 51 12.84 3.47 0.07
N LYS A 52 13.48 4.60 0.41
CA LYS A 52 13.32 5.23 1.73
C LYS A 52 11.89 5.71 1.97
N THR A 53 11.24 6.25 0.93
CA THR A 53 9.87 6.77 0.98
C THR A 53 8.87 5.64 1.21
N LEU A 54 9.06 4.50 0.53
CA LEU A 54 8.24 3.30 0.64
C LEU A 54 8.61 2.39 1.81
N ARG A 55 9.66 2.75 2.56
CA ARG A 55 10.27 1.96 3.64
C ARG A 55 10.65 0.55 3.21
N LEU A 56 11.26 0.46 2.04
CA LEU A 56 11.83 -0.77 1.50
C LEU A 56 13.34 -0.78 1.76
N ASN A 57 13.89 -1.94 2.02
CA ASN A 57 15.32 -2.13 2.29
C ASN A 57 16.12 -2.24 0.98
N ASN A 58 15.54 -2.83 -0.07
CA ASN A 58 16.24 -3.12 -1.30
C ASN A 58 15.35 -3.06 -2.55
N ALA A 59 15.99 -3.01 -3.71
CA ALA A 59 15.31 -2.96 -5.00
C ALA A 59 14.56 -4.25 -5.38
N MET A 60 14.85 -5.39 -4.73
CA MET A 60 14.06 -6.62 -4.93
C MET A 60 12.66 -6.48 -4.31
N GLU A 61 12.55 -5.87 -3.12
CA GLU A 61 11.25 -5.57 -2.50
C GLU A 61 10.43 -4.60 -3.35
N LEU A 62 11.09 -3.65 -4.03
CA LEU A 62 10.42 -2.81 -5.02
C LEU A 62 9.91 -3.67 -6.19
N GLY A 63 10.73 -4.61 -6.68
CA GLY A 63 10.34 -5.59 -7.69
C GLY A 63 9.12 -6.45 -7.30
N ALA A 64 8.96 -6.79 -6.02
CA ALA A 64 7.81 -7.55 -5.52
C ALA A 64 6.47 -6.78 -5.68
N LEU A 65 6.50 -5.44 -5.71
CA LEU A 65 5.30 -4.65 -6.01
C LEU A 65 4.82 -4.84 -7.45
N LYS A 66 5.70 -5.25 -8.37
CA LYS A 66 5.31 -5.62 -9.74
C LYS A 66 4.35 -6.81 -9.75
N GLU A 67 4.56 -7.78 -8.88
CA GLU A 67 3.67 -8.94 -8.72
C GLU A 67 2.30 -8.54 -8.15
N LYS A 68 2.24 -7.38 -7.46
CA LYS A 68 0.99 -6.76 -6.99
C LYS A 68 0.33 -5.86 -8.05
N GLY A 69 0.83 -5.87 -9.30
CA GLY A 69 0.27 -5.11 -10.41
C GLY A 69 0.79 -3.68 -10.55
N LEU A 70 1.79 -3.28 -9.75
CA LEU A 70 2.45 -1.98 -9.93
C LEU A 70 3.29 -1.98 -11.22
N ARG A 71 3.13 -0.94 -12.04
CA ARG A 71 3.96 -0.77 -13.23
C ARG A 71 5.31 -0.20 -12.84
N LEU A 72 6.34 -1.02 -13.03
CA LEU A 72 7.75 -0.65 -12.90
C LEU A 72 8.45 -0.88 -14.23
N TYR A 73 9.28 0.06 -14.62
CA TYR A 73 10.09 -0.02 -15.83
C TYR A 73 11.57 -0.07 -15.47
N LYS A 74 12.38 -0.71 -16.31
CA LYS A 74 13.84 -0.64 -16.17
C LYS A 74 14.36 0.52 -17.00
N ARG A 75 15.13 1.40 -16.37
CA ARG A 75 15.87 2.45 -17.06
C ARG A 75 17.35 2.30 -16.69
N GLY A 76 18.19 2.06 -17.70
CA GLY A 76 19.57 1.66 -17.46
C GLY A 76 19.67 0.39 -16.62
N ASN A 77 20.39 0.47 -15.49
CA ASN A 77 20.60 -0.65 -14.57
C ASN A 77 19.61 -0.70 -13.39
N GLY A 78 18.69 0.26 -13.29
CA GLY A 78 17.78 0.42 -12.15
C GLY A 78 16.31 0.15 -12.48
N TRP A 79 15.52 -0.09 -11.42
CA TRP A 79 14.06 0.02 -11.50
C TRP A 79 13.66 1.47 -11.36
N THR A 80 12.70 1.90 -12.18
CA THR A 80 12.14 3.24 -12.19
C THR A 80 10.62 3.12 -12.06
N LEU A 81 10.06 4.05 -11.30
CA LEU A 81 8.65 4.13 -10.93
C LEU A 81 8.14 5.51 -11.36
N ASP A 82 7.03 5.55 -12.09
CA ASP A 82 6.35 6.80 -12.39
C ASP A 82 5.33 7.11 -11.29
N SER A 83 5.36 8.33 -10.75
CA SER A 83 4.50 8.76 -9.65
C SER A 83 3.01 8.71 -10.02
N ARG A 84 2.66 8.94 -11.29
CA ARG A 84 1.27 8.92 -11.79
C ARG A 84 0.77 7.49 -11.89
N ASP A 85 1.59 6.57 -12.41
CA ASP A 85 1.28 5.13 -12.42
C ASP A 85 1.15 4.60 -10.99
N PHE A 86 2.04 4.99 -10.08
CA PHE A 86 1.95 4.61 -8.67
C PHE A 86 0.64 5.11 -8.03
N ARG A 87 0.27 6.37 -8.28
CA ARG A 87 -0.98 6.94 -7.75
C ARG A 87 -2.22 6.26 -8.30
N ARG A 88 -2.23 5.94 -9.61
CA ARG A 88 -3.33 5.17 -10.22
C ARG A 88 -3.46 3.79 -9.59
N TRP A 89 -2.36 3.05 -9.51
CA TRP A 89 -2.32 1.74 -8.87
C TRP A 89 -2.76 1.78 -7.41
N ALA A 90 -2.29 2.75 -6.63
CA ALA A 90 -2.69 2.94 -5.23
C ALA A 90 -4.20 3.23 -5.12
N SER A 91 -4.74 4.09 -5.99
CA SER A 91 -6.18 4.37 -6.03
C SER A 91 -6.99 3.12 -6.36
N GLU A 92 -6.57 2.32 -7.33
CA GLU A 92 -7.25 1.05 -7.67
C GLU A 92 -7.24 0.07 -6.49
N MET A 93 -6.11 -0.04 -5.78
CA MET A 93 -6.01 -0.87 -4.58
C MET A 93 -6.93 -0.37 -3.46
N ILE A 94 -6.96 0.94 -3.19
CA ILE A 94 -7.84 1.56 -2.20
C ILE A 94 -9.32 1.30 -2.53
N THR A 95 -9.69 1.42 -3.81
CA THR A 95 -11.05 1.10 -4.27
C THR A 95 -11.37 -0.38 -4.01
N ARG A 96 -10.47 -1.31 -4.36
CA ARG A 96 -10.65 -2.75 -4.09
C ARG A 96 -10.81 -3.05 -2.60
N LEU A 97 -10.01 -2.42 -1.75
CA LEU A 97 -10.09 -2.56 -0.29
C LEU A 97 -11.42 -2.02 0.25
N SER A 98 -11.92 -0.91 -0.32
CA SER A 98 -13.22 -0.33 0.05
C SER A 98 -14.40 -1.22 -0.34
N HIS A 99 -14.26 -2.01 -1.40
CA HIS A 99 -15.26 -3.00 -1.82
C HIS A 99 -15.14 -4.35 -1.09
N LYS A 100 -14.07 -4.57 -0.30
CA LYS A 100 -13.93 -5.79 0.48
C LYS A 100 -14.93 -5.72 1.64
N PRO A 101 -15.83 -6.71 1.81
CA PRO A 101 -16.76 -6.71 2.92
C PRO A 101 -15.95 -6.68 4.22
N ARG A 102 -16.18 -5.67 5.05
CA ARG A 102 -15.66 -5.65 6.43
C ARG A 102 -16.08 -6.99 7.04
N PRO A 103 -15.16 -7.83 7.55
CA PRO A 103 -15.58 -9.01 8.29
C PRO A 103 -16.49 -8.51 9.39
N ALA A 104 -17.77 -8.92 9.31
CA ALA A 104 -18.77 -8.50 10.27
C ALA A 104 -18.20 -8.79 11.65
N SER A 105 -18.05 -7.74 12.46
CA SER A 105 -17.73 -7.86 13.88
C SER A 105 -18.59 -9.00 14.41
N SER A 106 -17.97 -10.04 14.97
CA SER A 106 -18.65 -11.19 15.57
C SER A 106 -19.73 -10.65 16.50
N THR A 107 -20.95 -10.58 15.99
CA THR A 107 -22.13 -10.29 16.80
C THR A 107 -22.42 -11.64 17.42
N PRO A 108 -22.24 -11.84 18.73
CA PRO A 108 -22.62 -13.11 19.34
C PRO A 108 -24.09 -13.37 19.02
N PRO A 109 -24.48 -14.62 18.71
CA PRO A 109 -25.87 -14.92 18.39
C PRO A 109 -26.76 -14.43 19.54
N PRO A 110 -27.95 -13.87 19.24
CA PRO A 110 -28.87 -13.46 20.29
C PRO A 110 -29.19 -14.68 21.14
N GLN A 111 -28.81 -14.67 22.42
CA GLN A 111 -29.21 -15.71 23.36
C GLN A 111 -30.74 -15.75 23.35
N SER A 112 -31.28 -16.84 22.82
CA SER A 112 -32.71 -17.14 22.86
C SER A 112 -33.08 -17.35 24.34
N ASN A 113 -33.62 -16.30 24.97
CA ASN A 113 -34.36 -16.48 26.22
C ASN A 113 -35.65 -17.20 25.87
N ALA A 114 -35.60 -18.54 25.95
CA ALA A 114 -36.80 -19.36 25.99
C ALA A 114 -37.51 -19.07 27.33
N LEU A 115 -38.58 -18.29 27.26
CA LEU A 115 -39.60 -18.21 28.29
C LEU A 115 -40.56 -19.38 28.07
N PHE A 116 -40.47 -20.40 28.91
CA PHE A 116 -41.54 -21.34 29.25
C PHE A 116 -41.42 -21.71 30.73
#